data_AF-A0A2M7UXY0-F1
#
_entry.id   AF-A0A2M7UXY0-F1
#
_cell.length_a   1.000
_cell.length_b   1.000
_cell.length_c   1.000
_cell.angle_alpha   90.00
_cell.angle_beta   90.00
_cell.angle_gamma   90.00
#
_symmetry.space_group_name_H-M   'P 1'
#
loop_
_entity.id
_entity.type
_entity.pdbx_description
1 polymer ?
#
loop_
_entity_poly.entity_id
_entity_poly.type
_entity_poly.pdbx_seq_one_letter_code
_entity_poly.pdbx_strand_id
1 'polypeptide(L)'
;MGEKKQKTLISFKKAQSSILKIIKMVEEDQYCIDVMQQNLAVIGLLRSAHQMLMENHLNTCFKKAMGTKNEKRKQEMIDEILKVTKLFNR
;
A
#
# COMPACT_ATOMS: atom_id res chain seq x y z
N MET A 1 3.99 -18.27 3.63
CA MET A 1 3.48 -16.92 3.29
C MET A 1 4.35 -16.40 2.14
N GLY A 2 3.78 -16.02 0.99
CA GLY A 2 4.59 -15.68 -0.20
C GLY A 2 5.56 -14.51 0.05
N GLU A 3 6.75 -14.55 -0.56
CA GLU A 3 7.85 -13.59 -0.36
C GLU A 3 7.39 -12.12 -0.48
N LYS A 4 6.55 -11.80 -1.47
CA LYS A 4 5.98 -10.46 -1.67
C LYS A 4 5.08 -10.01 -0.52
N LYS A 5 4.25 -10.91 0.02
CA LYS A 5 3.38 -10.60 1.17
C LYS A 5 4.19 -10.31 2.44
N GLN A 6 5.34 -10.97 2.60
CA GLN A 6 6.25 -10.71 3.70
C GLN A 6 6.92 -9.32 3.56
N LYS A 7 7.38 -8.96 2.35
CA LYS A 7 7.96 -7.64 2.08
C LYS A 7 6.96 -6.51 2.34
N THR A 8 5.72 -6.65 1.89
CA THR A 8 4.65 -5.69 2.22
C THR A 8 4.45 -5.55 3.73
N LEU A 9 4.36 -6.66 4.46
CA LEU A 9 4.18 -6.63 5.91
C LEU A 9 5.32 -5.88 6.62
N ILE A 10 6.55 -6.09 6.18
CA ILE A 10 7.72 -5.37 6.71
C ILE A 10 7.57 -3.86 6.46
N SER A 11 7.14 -3.44 5.27
CA SER A 11 6.92 -2.01 4.98
C SER A 11 5.83 -1.40 5.86
N PHE A 12 4.73 -2.11 6.13
CA PHE A 12 3.70 -1.62 7.05
C PHE A 12 4.20 -1.50 8.48
N LYS A 13 5.01 -2.47 8.97
CA LYS A 13 5.64 -2.37 10.29
C LYS A 13 6.58 -1.17 10.39
N LYS A 14 7.36 -0.89 9.33
CA LYS A 14 8.20 0.30 9.26
C LYS A 14 7.38 1.58 9.32
N ALA A 15 6.31 1.68 8.52
CA ALA A 15 5.41 2.82 8.54
C ALA A 15 4.79 3.03 9.94
N GLN A 16 4.37 1.95 10.62
CA GLN A 16 3.86 2.01 11.99
C GLN A 16 4.88 2.62 12.95
N SER A 17 6.13 2.12 12.95
CA SER A 17 7.19 2.65 13.81
C SER A 17 7.52 4.12 13.50
N SER A 18 7.50 4.51 12.22
CA SER A 18 7.71 5.91 11.82
C SER A 18 6.57 6.83 12.26
N ILE A 19 5.32 6.37 12.22
CA ILE A 19 4.17 7.13 12.77
C ILE A 19 4.32 7.33 14.27
N LEU A 20 4.72 6.30 15.04
CA LEU A 20 4.97 6.45 16.47
C LEU A 20 6.04 7.51 16.76
N LYS A 21 7.10 7.57 15.93
CA LYS A 21 8.11 8.63 16.03
C LYS A 21 7.52 10.02 15.73
N ILE A 22 6.69 10.16 14.69
CA ILE A 22 6.04 11.43 14.34
C ILE A 22 5.14 11.91 15.48
N ILE A 23 4.35 11.02 16.09
CA ILE A 23 3.50 11.35 17.25
C ILE A 23 4.38 11.94 18.36
N LYS A 24 5.46 11.26 18.72
CA LYS A 24 6.40 11.73 19.73
C LYS A 24 7.00 13.10 19.37
N MET A 25 7.37 13.32 18.10
CA MET A 25 7.88 14.63 17.66
C MET A 25 6.86 15.75 17.84
N VAL A 26 5.57 15.47 17.62
CA VAL A 26 4.49 16.44 17.85
C VAL A 26 4.28 16.67 19.34
N GLU A 27 4.29 15.62 20.16
CA GLU A 27 4.18 15.72 21.64
C GLU A 27 5.34 16.50 22.26
N GLU A 28 6.52 16.46 21.64
CA GLU A 28 7.73 17.17 22.07
C GLU A 28 7.90 18.56 21.40
N ASP A 29 6.84 19.10 20.78
CA ASP A 29 6.83 20.40 20.10
C ASP A 29 8.01 20.61 19.12
N GLN A 30 8.43 19.54 18.42
CA GLN A 30 9.55 19.59 17.49
C GLN A 30 9.23 20.46 16.26
N TYR A 31 10.29 20.94 15.61
CA TYR A 31 10.16 21.87 14.48
C TYR A 31 9.29 21.30 13.35
N CYS A 32 8.27 22.07 12.96
CA CYS A 32 7.21 21.61 12.05
C CYS A 32 7.75 21.07 10.72
N ILE A 33 8.83 21.65 10.18
CA ILE A 33 9.44 21.19 8.92
C ILE A 33 9.97 19.76 9.04
N ASP A 34 10.57 19.40 10.18
CA ASP A 34 11.11 18.06 10.40
C ASP A 34 9.98 17.04 10.52
N VAL A 35 8.89 17.41 11.23
CA VAL A 35 7.67 16.60 11.32
C VAL A 35 7.07 16.36 9.92
N MET A 36 6.97 17.42 9.10
CA MET A 36 6.47 17.33 7.72
C MET A 36 7.35 16.41 6.86
N GLN A 37 8.67 16.51 6.97
CA GLN A 37 9.60 15.63 6.23
C GLN A 37 9.44 14.16 6.65
N GLN A 38 9.33 13.87 7.95
CA GLN A 38 9.09 12.50 8.42
C GLN A 38 7.73 11.98 7.93
N ASN A 39 6.69 12.81 7.94
CA ASN A 39 5.38 12.45 7.41
C ASN A 39 5.43 12.09 5.92
N LEU A 40 6.12 12.90 5.10
CA LEU A 40 6.31 12.61 3.67
C LEU A 40 7.07 11.29 3.45
N ALA A 41 8.06 10.98 4.29
CA ALA A 41 8.75 9.69 4.23
C ALA A 41 7.80 8.51 4.50
N VAL A 42 6.88 8.65 5.47
CA VAL A 42 5.86 7.62 5.74
C VAL A 42 4.89 7.46 4.59
N ILE A 43 4.43 8.55 3.98
CA ILE A 43 3.58 8.50 2.78
C ILE A 43 4.29 7.73 1.66
N GLY A 44 5.58 7.98 1.43
CA GLY A 44 6.40 7.23 0.47
C GLY A 44 6.46 5.72 0.78
N LEU A 45 6.67 5.35 2.05
CA LEU A 45 6.65 3.95 2.49
C LEU A 45 5.30 3.27 2.23
N LEU A 46 4.19 3.94 2.54
CA LEU A 46 2.84 3.42 2.33
C LEU A 46 2.51 3.27 0.84
N ARG A 47 2.93 4.23 0.00
CA ARG A 47 2.81 4.13 -1.47
C ARG A 47 3.56 2.94 -2.02
N SER A 48 4.80 2.72 -1.57
CA SER A 48 5.60 1.55 -1.97
C SER A 48 4.94 0.23 -1.53
N ALA A 49 4.43 0.17 -0.29
CA ALA A 49 3.72 -1.00 0.22
C ALA A 49 2.46 -1.32 -0.62
N HIS A 50 1.71 -0.30 -1.01
CA HIS A 50 0.55 -0.43 -1.88
C HIS A 50 0.91 -0.98 -3.26
N GLN A 51 1.97 -0.46 -3.89
CA GLN A 51 2.44 -0.96 -5.18
C GLN A 51 2.82 -2.45 -5.12
N MET A 52 3.53 -2.88 -4.06
CA MET A 52 3.87 -4.29 -3.86
C MET A 52 2.62 -5.18 -3.68
N LEU A 53 1.58 -4.70 -2.98
CA LEU A 53 0.30 -5.41 -2.86
C LEU A 53 -0.40 -5.55 -4.20
N MET A 54 -0.49 -4.46 -4.95
CA MET A 54 -1.10 -4.45 -6.28
C MET A 54 -0.39 -5.43 -7.20
N GLU A 55 0.94 -5.37 -7.26
CA GLU A 55 1.74 -6.27 -8.09
C GLU A 55 1.53 -7.74 -7.70
N ASN A 56 1.49 -8.05 -6.40
CA ASN A 56 1.19 -9.41 -5.93
C ASN A 56 -0.24 -9.84 -6.28
N HIS A 57 -1.23 -8.96 -6.15
CA HIS A 57 -2.62 -9.24 -6.50
C HIS A 57 -2.78 -9.54 -8.01
N LEU A 58 -2.15 -8.72 -8.86
CA LEU A 58 -2.12 -8.91 -10.32
C LEU A 58 -1.52 -10.26 -10.71
N ASN A 59 -0.42 -10.65 -10.07
CA ASN A 59 0.26 -11.91 -10.37
C ASN A 59 -0.42 -13.16 -9.78
N THR A 60 -1.40 -13.01 -8.88
CA THR A 60 -2.04 -14.12 -8.18
C THR A 60 -3.54 -14.19 -8.43
N CYS A 61 -4.34 -13.40 -7.71
CA CYS A 61 -5.80 -13.42 -7.80
C CYS A 61 -6.29 -13.03 -9.19
N PHE A 62 -5.74 -11.95 -9.75
CA PHE A 62 -6.13 -11.45 -11.06
C PHE A 62 -5.77 -12.45 -12.17
N LYS A 63 -4.50 -12.89 -12.21
CA LYS A 63 -4.02 -13.88 -13.19
C LYS A 63 -4.85 -15.16 -13.17
N LYS A 64 -5.23 -15.65 -11.98
CA LYS A 64 -6.12 -16.81 -11.83
C LYS A 64 -7.52 -16.53 -12.39
N ALA A 65 -8.11 -15.38 -12.09
CA ALA A 65 -9.44 -15.01 -12.59
C ALA A 65 -9.47 -14.91 -14.13
N MET A 66 -8.43 -14.30 -14.73
CA MET A 66 -8.29 -14.16 -16.18
C MET A 66 -8.12 -15.50 -16.91
N GLY A 67 -7.56 -16.51 -16.24
CA GLY A 67 -7.45 -17.87 -16.79
C GLY A 67 -8.76 -18.67 -16.81
N THR A 68 -9.84 -18.17 -16.22
CA THR A 68 -11.14 -18.85 -16.20
C THR A 68 -11.96 -18.56 -17.47
N LYS A 69 -12.99 -19.37 -17.76
CA LYS A 69 -14.00 -19.08 -18.80
C LYS A 69 -15.16 -18.19 -18.31
N ASN A 70 -15.11 -17.72 -17.05
CA ASN A 70 -16.19 -16.96 -16.44
C ASN A 70 -15.99 -15.46 -16.70
N GLU A 71 -16.66 -14.93 -17.72
CA GLU A 71 -16.56 -13.51 -18.11
C GLU A 71 -17.03 -12.55 -17.02
N LYS A 72 -18.08 -12.92 -16.25
CA LYS A 72 -18.53 -12.11 -15.12
C LYS A 72 -17.41 -11.95 -14.08
N ARG A 73 -16.72 -13.05 -13.75
CA ARG A 73 -15.61 -13.02 -12.79
C ARG A 73 -14.43 -12.19 -13.29
N LYS A 74 -14.17 -12.17 -14.60
CA LYS A 74 -13.15 -11.30 -15.20
C LYS A 74 -13.52 -9.83 -15.06
N GLN A 75 -14.76 -9.47 -15.39
CA GLN A 75 -15.23 -8.10 -15.30
C GLN A 75 -15.17 -7.57 -13.85
N GLU A 76 -15.65 -8.34 -12.87
CA GLU A 76 -15.57 -7.98 -11.45
C GLU A 76 -14.12 -7.65 -11.02
N MET A 77 -13.17 -8.48 -11.47
CA MET A 77 -11.77 -8.34 -11.13
C MET A 77 -11.13 -7.09 -11.78
N ILE A 78 -11.55 -6.71 -12.99
CA ILE A 78 -11.15 -5.45 -13.62
C ILE A 78 -11.71 -4.25 -12.85
N ASP A 79 -12.99 -4.30 -12.48
CA ASP A 79 -13.67 -3.23 -11.76
C ASP A 79 -13.04 -2.98 -10.38
N GLU A 80 -12.63 -4.05 -9.67
CA GLU A 80 -11.89 -3.97 -8.42
C GLU A 80 -10.57 -3.17 -8.57
N ILE A 81 -9.78 -3.45 -9.61
CA ILE A 81 -8.50 -2.74 -9.85
C ILE A 81 -8.75 -1.28 -10.21
N LEU A 82 -9.72 -1.01 -11.08
CA LEU A 82 -10.08 0.36 -11.46
C LEU A 82 -10.54 1.17 -10.24
N LYS A 83 -11.32 0.56 -9.35
CA LYS A 83 -11.76 1.19 -8.09
C LYS A 83 -10.56 1.55 -7.21
N VAL A 84 -9.61 0.64 -7.01
CA VAL A 84 -8.43 0.90 -6.17
C VAL A 84 -7.51 1.94 -6.80
N THR A 85 -7.29 1.88 -8.10
CA THR A 85 -6.44 2.85 -8.84
C THR A 85 -6.98 4.28 -8.74
N LYS A 86 -8.31 4.44 -8.81
CA LYS A 86 -8.98 5.73 -8.60
C LYS A 86 -8.74 6.30 -7.19
N LEU A 87 -8.55 5.45 -6.17
CA LEU A 87 -8.24 5.91 -4.81
C LEU A 87 -6.77 6.29 -4.66
N PHE A 88 -5.87 5.59 -5.34
CA PHE A 88 -4.43 5.85 -5.28
C PHE A 88 -4.01 7.17 -5.94
N ASN A 89 -4.75 7.59 -6.98
CA ASN A 89 -4.51 8.81 -7.75
C ASN A 89 -5.29 10.04 -7.25
N ARG A 90 -5.99 9.91 -6.13
CA ARG A 90 -6.56 11.05 -5.40
C ARG A 90 -5.54 11.59 -4.42
#